data_AF-A0A1V5WFQ6-F1
#
_entry.id   AF-A0A1V5WFQ6-F1
#
_cell.length_a   1.000
_cell.length_b   1.000
_cell.length_c   1.000
_cell.angle_alpha   90.00
_cell.angle_beta   90.00
_cell.angle_gamma   90.00
#
_symmetry.space_group_name_H-M   'P 1'
#
loop_
_entity.id
_entity.type
_entity.pdbx_description
1 polymer ?
#
loop_
_entity_poly.entity_id
_entity_poly.type
_entity_poly.pdbx_seq_one_letter_code
_entity_poly.pdbx_strand_id
1 'polypeptide(L)'
;MQKVFMIYIDFDDTMYDHKYHWRFDEDFDYNIMFGFGKIPYEEKYLNHELVAKVKNIIEENKKKGIKTLVNLLTGCRTSVYFVSKTNFLDEVVPKFFDQYFSVSSQEDKLPMIQAYNKKIEEEYEIVNTLVIDDSFGVTAQCQDVDYEAMAPGYFEKHYELGE
;
A
#
# COMPACT_ATOMS: atom_id res chain seq x y z
N MET A 1 -19.43 -19.67 6.20
CA MET A 1 -18.68 -18.69 5.41
C MET A 1 -17.38 -18.40 6.15
N GLN A 2 -16.23 -18.37 5.48
CA GLN A 2 -14.96 -18.08 6.14
C GLN A 2 -14.87 -16.57 6.42
N LYS A 3 -14.40 -16.19 7.62
CA LYS A 3 -14.21 -14.78 7.99
C LYS A 3 -12.91 -14.24 7.42
N VAL A 4 -12.93 -13.01 6.92
CA VAL A 4 -11.78 -12.33 6.32
C VAL A 4 -11.60 -10.92 6.88
N PHE A 5 -10.35 -10.54 7.14
CA PHE A 5 -9.91 -9.19 7.48
C PHE A 5 -9.17 -8.62 6.27
N MET A 6 -9.60 -7.47 5.78
CA MET A 6 -9.02 -6.82 4.61
C MET A 6 -7.99 -5.78 5.04
N ILE A 7 -6.82 -5.78 4.41
CA ILE A 7 -5.80 -4.73 4.57
C ILE A 7 -5.50 -4.16 3.19
N TYR A 8 -5.57 -2.85 3.05
CA TYR A 8 -5.12 -2.11 1.87
C TYR A 8 -3.97 -1.20 2.30
N ILE A 9 -2.87 -1.24 1.56
CA ILE A 9 -1.66 -0.48 1.87
C ILE A 9 -1.24 0.28 0.62
N ASP A 10 -1.03 1.60 0.74
CA ASP A 10 -0.41 2.38 -0.33
C ASP A 10 1.10 2.09 -0.44
N PHE A 11 1.69 2.46 -1.58
CA PHE A 11 3.12 2.33 -1.78
C PHE A 11 3.90 3.57 -1.34
N ASP A 12 3.60 4.73 -1.95
CA ASP A 12 4.43 5.92 -1.86
C ASP A 12 4.22 6.58 -0.49
N ASP A 13 5.30 6.93 0.19
CA ASP A 13 5.28 7.51 1.55
C ASP A 13 4.45 6.70 2.58
N THR A 14 4.23 5.42 2.28
CA THR A 14 3.52 4.45 3.13
C THR A 14 4.36 3.18 3.33
N MET A 15 4.53 2.40 2.27
CA MET A 15 5.45 1.24 2.26
C MET A 15 6.87 1.65 1.93
N TYR A 16 7.07 2.73 1.18
CA TYR A 16 8.36 3.15 0.66
C TYR A 16 8.55 4.65 0.86
N ASP A 17 9.72 5.07 1.35
CA ASP A 17 10.05 6.50 1.46
C ASP A 17 10.29 7.07 0.06
N HIS A 18 9.26 7.70 -0.51
CA HIS A 18 9.22 8.07 -1.91
C HIS A 18 10.28 9.13 -2.22
N LYS A 19 10.59 10.02 -1.27
CA LYS A 19 11.56 11.11 -1.45
C LYS A 19 12.96 10.63 -1.82
N TYR A 20 13.38 9.45 -1.37
CA TYR A 20 14.72 8.92 -1.66
C TYR A 20 14.79 8.23 -3.01
N HIS A 21 13.64 7.95 -3.62
CA HIS A 21 13.56 7.48 -4.98
C HIS A 21 13.88 8.62 -5.96
N TRP A 22 13.28 9.79 -5.74
CA TRP A 22 13.46 11.00 -6.56
C TRP A 22 14.72 11.75 -6.14
N ARG A 23 15.89 11.20 -6.47
CA ARG A 23 17.18 11.89 -6.25
C ARG A 23 17.39 13.11 -7.16
N PHE A 24 16.47 13.37 -8.10
CA PHE A 24 16.51 14.47 -9.07
C PHE A 24 15.11 15.06 -9.21
N ASP A 25 15.02 16.34 -9.58
CA ASP A 25 13.76 16.93 -10.05
C ASP A 25 13.17 16.02 -11.13
N GLU A 26 11.84 15.83 -11.13
CA GLU A 26 11.10 14.98 -12.08
C GLU A 26 11.27 15.45 -13.53
N ASP A 27 12.45 15.27 -14.10
CA ASP A 27 12.70 15.54 -15.50
C ASP A 27 12.28 14.34 -16.36
N PHE A 28 12.10 14.63 -17.64
CA PHE A 28 11.66 13.64 -18.62
C PHE A 28 12.63 12.46 -18.72
N ASP A 29 13.93 12.69 -18.49
CA ASP A 29 14.97 11.68 -18.58
C ASP A 29 14.91 10.69 -17.42
N TYR A 30 14.58 11.14 -16.20
CA TYR A 30 14.32 10.26 -15.06
C TYR A 30 13.14 9.32 -15.34
N ASN A 31 12.03 9.87 -15.83
CA ASN A 31 10.84 9.09 -16.18
C ASN A 31 11.16 8.03 -17.25
N ILE A 32 12.01 8.36 -18.22
CA ILE A 32 12.51 7.42 -19.23
C ILE A 32 13.41 6.34 -18.61
N MET A 33 14.40 6.73 -17.80
CA MET A 33 15.33 5.79 -17.19
C MET A 33 14.63 4.79 -16.26
N PHE A 34 13.66 5.27 -15.49
CA PHE A 34 12.79 4.42 -14.69
C PHE A 34 11.92 3.52 -15.58
N GLY A 35 11.34 4.06 -16.65
CA GLY A 35 10.57 3.29 -17.64
C GLY A 35 11.36 2.15 -18.29
N PHE A 36 12.69 2.27 -18.35
CA PHE A 36 13.61 1.24 -18.82
C PHE A 36 14.19 0.35 -17.70
N GLY A 37 13.72 0.49 -16.45
CA GLY A 37 14.19 -0.29 -15.30
C GLY A 37 15.65 -0.02 -14.91
N LYS A 38 16.21 1.13 -15.30
CA LYS A 38 17.61 1.49 -15.01
C LYS A 38 17.82 2.06 -13.62
N ILE A 39 16.75 2.44 -12.93
CA ILE A 39 16.77 2.99 -11.58
C ILE A 39 15.93 2.06 -10.70
N PRO A 40 16.55 1.13 -9.94
CA PRO A 40 15.83 0.21 -9.08
C PRO A 40 15.43 0.89 -7.76
N TYR A 41 14.38 0.37 -7.13
CA TYR A 41 14.07 0.66 -5.73
C TYR A 41 15.12 0.00 -4.82
N GLU A 42 15.57 0.74 -3.80
CA GLU A 42 16.48 0.21 -2.77
C GLU A 42 15.71 -0.26 -1.53
N GLU A 43 15.96 -1.50 -1.06
CA GLU A 43 15.31 -2.10 0.12
C GLU A 43 15.42 -1.24 1.38
N LYS A 44 16.53 -0.53 1.57
CA LYS A 44 16.77 0.28 2.77
C LYS A 44 15.75 1.41 3.01
N TYR A 45 14.95 1.75 1.99
CA TYR A 45 13.88 2.75 2.08
C TYR A 45 12.48 2.12 2.23
N LEU A 46 12.40 0.79 2.31
CA LEU A 46 11.17 0.08 2.63
C LEU A 46 10.85 0.20 4.13
N ASN A 47 9.58 0.42 4.45
CA ASN A 47 9.07 0.47 5.80
C ASN A 47 8.94 -0.94 6.40
N HIS A 48 10.07 -1.51 6.82
CA HIS A 48 10.10 -2.85 7.45
C HIS A 48 9.31 -2.94 8.75
N GLU A 49 9.12 -1.81 9.47
CA GLU A 49 8.30 -1.77 10.68
C GLU A 49 6.83 -2.04 10.36
N LEU A 50 6.30 -1.41 9.30
CA LEU A 50 4.95 -1.65 8.81
C LEU A 50 4.76 -3.12 8.39
N VAL A 51 5.71 -3.67 7.64
CA VAL A 51 5.70 -5.10 7.25
C VAL A 51 5.62 -6.01 8.48
N ALA A 52 6.43 -5.74 9.51
CA ALA A 52 6.43 -6.53 10.74
C ALA A 52 5.10 -6.42 11.50
N LYS A 53 4.51 -5.22 11.60
CA LYS A 53 3.21 -5.00 12.23
C LYS A 53 2.09 -5.74 11.52
N VAL A 54 2.03 -5.68 10.19
CA VAL A 54 1.03 -6.40 9.40
C VAL A 54 1.20 -7.92 9.54
N LYS A 55 2.44 -8.43 9.55
CA LYS A 55 2.69 -9.86 9.84
C LYS A 55 2.16 -10.29 11.20
N ASN A 56 2.26 -9.45 12.23
CA ASN A 56 1.68 -9.74 13.53
C ASN A 56 0.14 -9.79 13.47
N ILE A 57 -0.50 -8.85 12.76
CA ILE A 57 -1.96 -8.85 12.55
C ILE A 57 -2.40 -10.15 11.85
N ILE A 58 -1.69 -10.59 10.81
CA ILE A 58 -1.97 -11.85 10.11
C ILE A 58 -1.94 -13.04 11.08
N GLU A 59 -0.90 -13.15 11.90
CA GLU A 59 -0.76 -14.26 12.86
C GLU A 59 -1.81 -14.21 13.98
N GLU A 60 -2.19 -13.02 14.44
CA GLU A 60 -3.26 -12.84 15.43
C GLU A 60 -4.64 -13.21 14.87
N ASN A 61 -4.95 -12.78 13.65
CA ASN A 61 -6.20 -13.14 12.97
C ASN A 61 -6.27 -14.64 12.67
N LYS A 62 -5.16 -15.24 12.26
CA LYS A 62 -5.05 -16.69 12.05
C LYS A 62 -5.38 -17.48 13.32
N LYS A 63 -4.90 -17.05 14.51
CA LYS A 63 -5.26 -17.67 15.80
C LYS A 63 -6.76 -17.58 16.11
N LYS A 64 -7.44 -16.57 15.57
CA LYS A 64 -8.90 -16.36 15.68
C LYS A 64 -9.70 -17.06 14.57
N GLY A 65 -9.04 -17.78 13.66
CA GLY A 65 -9.68 -18.40 12.49
C GLY A 65 -10.13 -17.41 11.42
N ILE A 66 -9.58 -16.19 11.42
CA ILE A 66 -9.86 -15.13 10.46
C ILE A 66 -8.74 -15.12 9.42
N LYS A 67 -9.08 -15.26 8.13
CA LYS A 67 -8.13 -15.08 7.03
C LYS A 67 -7.79 -13.58 6.93
N THR A 68 -6.54 -13.22 6.71
CA THR A 68 -6.18 -11.82 6.39
C THR A 68 -5.81 -11.75 4.92
N LEU A 69 -6.34 -10.78 4.20
CA LEU A 69 -5.95 -10.47 2.81
C LEU A 69 -5.26 -9.12 2.79
N VAL A 70 -3.99 -9.11 2.36
CA VAL A 70 -3.17 -7.90 2.28
C VAL A 70 -3.06 -7.46 0.83
N ASN A 71 -3.47 -6.24 0.52
CA ASN A 71 -3.56 -5.74 -0.84
C ASN A 71 -2.73 -4.46 -0.98
N LEU A 72 -1.94 -4.37 -2.04
CA LEU A 72 -1.35 -3.10 -2.43
C LEU A 72 -2.42 -2.29 -3.18
N LEU A 73 -2.60 -1.02 -2.84
CA LEU A 73 -3.46 -0.11 -3.59
C LEU A 73 -2.73 1.23 -3.77
N THR A 74 -2.13 1.43 -4.94
CA THR A 74 -1.29 2.59 -5.21
C THR A 74 -1.86 3.50 -6.29
N GLY A 75 -1.66 4.81 -6.13
CA GLY A 75 -1.90 5.78 -7.19
C GLY A 75 -0.79 5.70 -8.24
N CYS A 76 -1.10 5.29 -9.47
CA CYS A 76 -0.09 5.14 -10.50
C CYS A 76 -0.69 5.33 -11.90
N ARG A 77 -0.30 6.42 -12.57
CA ARG A 77 -0.78 6.77 -13.94
C ARG A 77 -0.08 5.98 -15.04
N THR A 78 1.14 5.51 -14.79
CA THR A 78 1.99 4.83 -15.78
C THR A 78 2.14 3.37 -15.40
N SER A 79 1.78 2.44 -16.29
CA SER A 79 1.82 1.00 -16.01
C SER A 79 3.21 0.48 -15.61
N VAL A 80 4.28 1.07 -16.17
CA VAL A 80 5.66 0.67 -15.85
C VAL A 80 6.02 0.96 -14.39
N TYR A 81 5.47 2.03 -13.81
CA TYR A 81 5.70 2.39 -12.41
C TYR A 81 5.05 1.40 -11.48
N PHE A 82 3.82 0.99 -11.80
CA PHE A 82 3.14 -0.06 -11.08
C PHE A 82 3.90 -1.39 -11.12
N VAL A 83 4.35 -1.82 -12.31
CA VAL A 83 5.14 -3.07 -12.46
C VAL A 83 6.45 -3.02 -11.69
N SER A 84 7.15 -1.89 -11.70
CA SER A 84 8.39 -1.73 -10.94
C SER A 84 8.15 -1.85 -9.43
N LYS A 85 7.10 -1.19 -8.90
CA LYS A 85 6.68 -1.31 -7.49
C LYS A 85 6.36 -2.75 -7.12
N THR A 86 5.59 -3.47 -7.94
CA THR A 86 5.21 -4.87 -7.64
C THR A 86 6.42 -5.79 -7.67
N ASN A 87 7.31 -5.67 -8.65
CA ASN A 87 8.52 -6.49 -8.75
C ASN A 87 9.43 -6.30 -7.54
N PHE A 88 9.62 -5.04 -7.11
CA PHE A 88 10.40 -4.73 -5.91
C PHE A 88 9.80 -5.38 -4.66
N LEU A 89 8.48 -5.28 -4.47
CA LEU A 89 7.82 -5.90 -3.31
C LEU A 89 7.87 -7.43 -3.34
N ASP A 90 7.67 -8.05 -4.51
CA ASP A 90 7.76 -9.50 -4.67
C ASP A 90 9.17 -10.02 -4.40
N GLU A 91 10.21 -9.24 -4.70
CA GLU A 91 11.60 -9.57 -4.41
C GLU A 91 11.92 -9.44 -2.92
N VAL A 92 11.56 -8.31 -2.29
CA VAL A 92 11.99 -7.97 -0.93
C VAL A 92 11.09 -8.56 0.16
N VAL A 93 9.77 -8.62 -0.09
CA VAL A 93 8.77 -9.16 0.84
C VAL A 93 7.91 -10.23 0.14
N PRO A 94 8.51 -11.36 -0.27
CA PRO A 94 7.83 -12.37 -1.08
C PRO A 94 6.59 -12.92 -0.37
N LYS A 95 5.49 -13.06 -1.13
CA LYS A 95 4.19 -13.59 -0.66
C LYS A 95 3.56 -12.77 0.47
N PHE A 96 3.89 -11.49 0.58
CA PHE A 96 3.28 -10.60 1.56
C PHE A 96 1.94 -10.03 1.09
N PHE A 97 1.81 -9.69 -0.19
CA PHE A 97 0.57 -9.21 -0.79
C PHE A 97 -0.18 -10.33 -1.50
N ASP A 98 -1.50 -10.37 -1.30
CA ASP A 98 -2.44 -11.25 -2.00
C ASP A 98 -2.85 -10.68 -3.35
N GLN A 99 -2.99 -9.36 -3.46
CA GLN A 99 -3.34 -8.65 -4.70
C GLN A 99 -2.62 -7.31 -4.83
N TYR A 100 -2.48 -6.86 -6.08
CA TYR A 100 -1.92 -5.58 -6.45
C TYR A 100 -2.93 -4.76 -7.25
N PHE A 101 -3.22 -3.54 -6.79
CA PHE A 101 -4.15 -2.62 -7.44
C PHE A 101 -3.47 -1.29 -7.74
N SER A 102 -3.85 -0.71 -8.88
CA SER A 102 -3.43 0.61 -9.31
C SER A 102 -4.66 1.43 -9.67
N VAL A 103 -4.68 2.68 -9.22
CA VAL A 103 -5.71 3.67 -9.58
C VAL A 103 -5.09 4.92 -10.19
N SER A 104 -5.88 5.71 -10.92
CA SER A 104 -5.37 6.89 -11.64
C SER A 104 -5.24 8.13 -10.74
N SER A 105 -5.97 8.14 -9.63
CA SER A 105 -5.98 9.23 -8.65
C SER A 105 -6.21 8.69 -7.23
N GLN A 106 -5.93 9.52 -6.22
CA GLN A 106 -6.20 9.19 -4.81
C GLN A 106 -7.71 9.04 -4.54
N GLU A 107 -8.54 9.84 -5.22
CA GLU A 107 -10.01 9.81 -5.09
C GLU A 107 -10.63 8.48 -5.55
N ASP A 108 -9.94 7.74 -6.42
CA ASP A 108 -10.40 6.46 -6.95
C ASP A 108 -10.13 5.28 -5.99
N LYS A 109 -9.34 5.48 -4.92
CA LYS A 109 -8.97 4.41 -3.99
C LYS A 109 -10.17 3.85 -3.23
N LEU A 110 -10.99 4.72 -2.64
CA LEU A 110 -12.19 4.27 -1.91
C LEU A 110 -13.17 3.49 -2.82
N PRO A 111 -13.56 4.00 -4.01
CA PRO A 111 -14.37 3.23 -4.96
C PRO A 111 -13.77 1.86 -5.32
N MET A 112 -12.44 1.79 -5.51
CA MET A 112 -11.75 0.53 -5.79
C MET A 112 -11.84 -0.46 -4.61
N ILE A 113 -11.61 0.02 -3.37
CA ILE A 113 -11.75 -0.78 -2.14
C ILE A 113 -13.17 -1.33 -2.03
N GLN A 114 -14.19 -0.48 -2.17
CA GLN A 114 -15.59 -0.89 -2.07
C GLN A 114 -15.97 -1.91 -3.14
N ALA A 115 -15.53 -1.71 -4.38
CA ALA A 115 -15.79 -2.64 -5.47
C ALA A 115 -15.14 -4.01 -5.21
N TYR A 116 -13.90 -4.04 -4.71
CA TYR A 116 -13.21 -5.29 -4.41
C TYR A 116 -13.79 -5.99 -3.18
N ASN A 117 -14.08 -5.25 -2.09
CA ASN A 117 -14.74 -5.79 -0.91
C ASN A 117 -16.09 -6.44 -1.27
N LYS A 118 -16.92 -5.77 -2.08
CA LYS A 118 -18.19 -6.32 -2.55
C LYS A 118 -18.03 -7.66 -3.29
N LYS A 119 -16.98 -7.79 -4.10
CA LYS A 119 -16.65 -9.05 -4.78
C LYS A 119 -16.21 -10.13 -3.78
N ILE A 120 -15.43 -9.77 -2.77
CA ILE A 120 -14.98 -10.69 -1.72
C ILE A 120 -16.14 -11.19 -0.85
N GLU A 121 -17.15 -10.36 -0.60
CA GLU A 121 -18.36 -10.72 0.14
C GLU A 121 -19.21 -11.82 -0.54
N GLU A 122 -18.98 -12.10 -1.83
CA GLU A 122 -19.62 -13.22 -2.53
C GLU A 122 -19.16 -14.59 -1.97
N GLU A 123 -17.96 -14.65 -1.38
CA GLU A 123 -17.33 -15.89 -0.90
C GLU A 123 -16.98 -15.87 0.61
N TYR A 124 -16.82 -14.68 1.20
CA TYR A 124 -16.29 -14.48 2.54
C TYR A 124 -17.16 -13.53 3.37
N GLU A 125 -17.05 -13.64 4.70
CA GLU A 125 -17.60 -12.64 5.63
C GLU A 125 -16.49 -11.64 5.97
N ILE A 126 -16.57 -10.41 5.45
CA ILE A 126 -15.62 -9.35 5.82
C ILE A 126 -15.93 -8.90 7.24
N VAL A 127 -15.00 -9.15 8.18
CA VAL A 127 -15.16 -8.72 9.57
C VAL A 127 -14.64 -7.31 9.83
N ASN A 128 -13.71 -6.85 9.00
CA ASN A 128 -13.15 -5.50 9.08
C ASN A 128 -12.33 -5.17 7.82
N THR A 129 -12.13 -3.87 7.58
CA THR A 129 -11.23 -3.33 6.56
C THR A 129 -10.32 -2.29 7.19
N LEU A 130 -9.00 -2.49 7.04
CA LEU A 130 -7.95 -1.55 7.41
C LEU A 130 -7.32 -0.94 6.16
N VAL A 131 -7.23 0.39 6.12
CA VAL A 131 -6.57 1.15 5.06
C VAL A 131 -5.36 1.88 5.65
N ILE A 132 -4.19 1.68 5.06
CA ILE A 132 -2.94 2.29 5.48
C ILE A 132 -2.43 3.14 4.32
N ASP A 133 -2.50 4.46 4.46
CA ASP A 133 -2.29 5.41 3.37
C ASP A 133 -1.77 6.73 3.96
N ASP A 134 -0.77 7.34 3.31
CA ASP A 134 -0.22 8.63 3.71
C ASP A 134 -1.19 9.78 3.37
N SER A 135 -2.08 9.58 2.41
CA SER A 135 -3.04 10.59 2.00
C SER A 135 -4.13 10.80 3.05
N PHE A 136 -4.14 12.00 3.65
CA PHE A 136 -5.21 12.42 4.55
C PHE A 136 -6.60 12.34 3.89
N GLY A 137 -6.70 12.67 2.60
CA GLY A 137 -7.97 12.61 1.88
C GLY A 137 -8.52 11.19 1.79
N VAL A 138 -7.65 10.20 1.54
CA VAL A 138 -8.02 8.79 1.44
C VAL A 138 -8.41 8.24 2.81
N THR A 139 -7.61 8.52 3.84
CA THR A 139 -7.88 8.06 5.21
C THR A 139 -9.20 8.63 5.75
N ALA A 140 -9.48 9.92 5.53
CA ALA A 140 -10.76 10.54 5.91
C ALA A 140 -11.95 9.90 5.17
N GLN A 141 -11.86 9.73 3.85
CA GLN A 141 -12.93 9.10 3.06
C GLN A 141 -13.22 7.65 3.50
N CYS A 142 -12.18 6.89 3.86
CA CYS A 142 -12.36 5.53 4.36
C CYS A 142 -13.03 5.50 5.74
N GLN A 143 -12.68 6.44 6.62
CA GLN A 143 -13.33 6.59 7.93
C GLN A 143 -14.81 6.98 7.82
N ASP A 144 -15.19 7.79 6.81
CA ASP A 144 -16.59 8.16 6.54
C ASP A 144 -17.49 6.97 6.16
N VAL A 145 -16.91 5.82 5.80
CA VAL A 145 -17.62 4.58 5.47
C VAL A 145 -17.34 3.45 6.47
N ASP A 146 -16.96 3.80 7.69
CA ASP A 146 -16.68 2.90 8.81
C ASP A 146 -15.50 1.92 8.57
N TYR A 147 -14.54 2.27 7.71
CA TYR A 147 -13.27 1.54 7.63
C TYR A 147 -12.27 2.08 8.64
N GLU A 148 -11.47 1.19 9.23
CA GLU A 148 -10.29 1.62 9.96
C GLU A 148 -9.29 2.20 8.95
N ALA A 149 -8.83 3.43 9.17
CA ALA A 149 -7.82 4.04 8.31
C ALA A 149 -6.78 4.81 9.12
N MET A 150 -5.51 4.71 8.71
CA MET A 150 -4.39 5.37 9.38
C MET A 150 -3.26 5.72 8.43
N ALA A 151 -2.55 6.81 8.72
CA ALA A 151 -1.27 7.13 8.10
C ALA A 151 -0.12 6.58 8.96
N PRO A 152 0.89 5.89 8.38
CA PRO A 152 2.04 5.46 9.14
C PRO A 152 2.93 6.66 9.48
N GLY A 153 2.98 7.05 10.76
CA GLY A 153 3.92 8.08 11.28
C GLY A 153 5.41 7.71 11.20
N TYR A 154 5.77 6.69 10.41
CA TYR A 154 7.14 6.24 10.19
C TYR A 154 7.96 7.33 9.49
N PHE A 155 7.39 8.00 8.48
CA PHE A 155 8.13 9.00 7.71
C PHE A 155 8.21 10.36 8.43
N GLU A 156 7.28 10.70 9.33
CA GLU A 156 7.39 11.90 10.18
C GLU A 156 8.67 11.91 11.02
N LYS A 157 9.23 10.75 11.37
CA LYS A 157 10.52 10.64 12.09
C LYS A 157 11.75 10.81 11.19
N HIS A 158 11.58 10.65 9.88
CA HIS A 158 12.64 10.76 8.88
C HIS A 158 12.59 12.07 8.09
N TYR A 159 11.56 12.88 8.30
CA TYR A 159 11.51 14.29 7.92
C TYR A 159 12.00 15.09 9.14
N GLU A 160 13.31 15.34 9.22
CA GLU A 160 13.79 16.48 10.02
C GLU A 160 13.07 17.72 9.46
N LEU A 161 12.10 18.26 10.20
CA LEU A 161 11.71 19.64 10.01
C LEU A 161 12.98 20.44 10.28
N GLY A 162 13.66 20.85 9.22
CA GLY A 162 14.80 21.74 9.31
C GLY A 162 14.42 22.93 10.18
N GLU A 163 15.24 23.16 11.21
CA GLU A 163 15.27 24.44 11.92
C GLU A 163 15.57 25.60 10.93
#